data_AF-A0A496P1D1-F1
#
_entry.id   AF-A0A496P1D1-F1
#
_cell.length_a   1.000
_cell.length_b   1.000
_cell.length_c   1.000
_cell.angle_alpha   90.00
_cell.angle_beta   90.00
_cell.angle_gamma   90.00
#
_symmetry.space_group_name_H-M   'P 1'
#
loop_
_entity.id
_entity.type
_entity.pdbx_description
1 polymer ?
#
loop_
_entity_poly.entity_id
_entity_poly.type
_entity_poly.pdbx_seq_one_letter_code
_entity_poly.pdbx_strand_id
1 'polypeptide(L)' 'IKILDKDVPIEAEIIDIRLLYTLLKTDSGERISYPNNLFLQKGTAIISKS' A
#
# COMPACT_ATOMS: atom_id res chain seq x y z
N ILE A 1 -6.45 0.81 -0.56
CA ILE A 1 -5.63 1.63 -1.48
C ILE A 1 -5.11 0.76 -2.62
N LYS A 2 -4.83 1.37 -3.77
CA LYS A 2 -4.14 0.72 -4.88
C LYS A 2 -2.90 1.52 -5.25
N ILE A 3 -1.73 0.91 -5.16
CA ILE A 3 -0.46 1.52 -5.61
C ILE A 3 -0.41 1.37 -7.14
N LEU A 4 -0.35 2.50 -7.84
CA LEU A 4 -0.33 2.58 -9.30
C LEU A 4 1.10 2.46 -9.82
N ASP A 5 1.75 1.36 -9.49
CA ASP A 5 3.03 0.98 -10.07
C ASP A 5 2.80 0.02 -11.24
N LYS A 6 3.45 0.27 -12.38
CA LYS A 6 3.34 -0.58 -13.57
C LYS A 6 4.00 -1.93 -13.36
N ASP A 7 5.00 -1.99 -12.48
CA ASP A 7 5.77 -3.21 -12.22
C ASP A 7 5.16 -4.03 -11.08
N VAL A 8 4.54 -3.37 -10.09
CA VAL A 8 3.99 -4.02 -8.89
C VAL A 8 2.66 -3.37 -8.46
N PRO A 9 1.52 -3.71 -9.09
CA PRO A 9 0.23 -3.23 -8.63
C PRO A 9 -0.14 -3.91 -7.31
N ILE A 10 -0.15 -3.15 -6.21
CA ILE A 10 -0.53 -3.64 -4.88
C ILE A 10 -1.89 -3.05 -4.52
N GLU A 11 -2.87 -3.91 -4.25
CA GLU A 11 -4.11 -3.54 -3.59
C GLU A 11 -4.09 -4.05 -2.15
N ALA A 12 -4.24 -3.11 -1.21
CA ALA A 12 -4.13 -3.41 0.21
C ALA A 12 -4.86 -2.38 1.07
N GLU A 13 -5.14 -2.76 2.31
CA GLU A 13 -5.57 -1.88 3.39
C GLU A 13 -4.36 -1.37 4.17
N ILE A 14 -4.37 -0.09 4.57
CA ILE A 14 -3.33 0.44 5.47
C ILE A 14 -3.69 0.02 6.89
N ILE A 15 -2.81 -0.76 7.52
CA ILE A 15 -2.96 -1.19 8.91
C ILE A 15 -2.39 -0.13 9.86
N ASP A 16 -1.19 0.37 9.56
CA ASP A 16 -0.45 1.30 10.41
C ASP A 16 0.56 2.10 9.59
N ILE A 17 0.85 3.33 10.01
CA ILE A 17 1.85 4.20 9.39
C ILE A 17 2.95 4.45 10.41
N ARG A 18 4.15 3.94 10.12
CA ARG A 18 5.34 4.08 10.96
C ARG A 18 6.28 5.11 10.37
N LEU A 19 7.32 5.46 11.13
CA LEU A 19 8.28 6.49 10.73
C LEU A 19 8.94 6.22 9.36
N LEU A 20 9.28 4.95 9.08
CA LEU A 20 10.06 4.57 7.89
C LEU A 20 9.25 3.74 6.86
N TYR A 21 8.13 3.15 7.28
CA TYR A 21 7.33 2.28 6.42
C TYR A 21 5.84 2.34 6.80
N THR A 22 5.00 1.98 5.86
CA THR A 22 3.57 1.79 6.05
C THR A 22 3.28 0.29 6.02
N LEU A 23 2.57 -0.20 7.02
CA LEU A 23 2.16 -1.60 7.09
C LEU A 23 0.85 -1.78 6.32
N LEU A 24 0.86 -2.69 5.37
CA LEU A 24 -0.26 -2.98 4.47
C LEU A 24 -0.77 -4.40 4.69
N LYS A 25 -2.07 -4.61 4.50
CA LYS A 25 -2.70 -5.94 4.46
C LYS A 25 -3.36 -6.15 3.11
N THR A 26 -2.99 -7.20 2.40
CA THR A 26 -3.67 -7.59 1.16
C THR A 26 -4.97 -8.34 1.44
N ASP A 27 -5.77 -8.55 0.40
CA ASP A 27 -7.01 -9.33 0.45
C ASP A 27 -6.77 -10.80 0.78
N SER A 28 -5.60 -11.34 0.43
CA SER A 28 -5.18 -12.70 0.81
C SER A 28 -4.79 -12.81 2.30
N GLY A 29 -4.74 -11.68 3.01
CA GLY A 29 -4.33 -11.61 4.42
C GLY A 29 -2.82 -11.47 4.63
N GLU A 30 -2.04 -11.34 3.55
CA GLU A 30 -0.60 -11.09 3.61
C GLU A 30 -0.30 -9.71 4.21
N ARG A 31 0.76 -9.62 5.02
CA ARG A 31 1.24 -8.36 5.61
C ARG A 31 2.50 -7.91 4.91
N ILE A 32 2.47 -6.68 4.37
CA ILE A 32 3.56 -6.11 3.59
C ILE A 32 4.03 -4.83 4.29
N SER A 33 5.33 -4.69 4.54
CA SER A 33 5.93 -3.42 4.93
C SER A 33 6.35 -2.65 3.68
N TYR A 34 5.70 -1.53 3.41
CA TYR A 34 5.98 -0.69 2.24
C TYR A 34 6.74 0.58 2.64
N PRO A 35 7.95 0.82 2.11
CA PRO A 35 8.73 2.01 2.46
C PRO A 35 8.00 3.32 2.15
N ASN A 36 8.02 4.26 3.10
CA ASN A 36 7.29 5.54 2.95
C ASN A 36 7.85 6.37 1.78
N ASN A 37 9.16 6.32 1.54
CA ASN A 37 9.78 7.04 0.43
C ASN A 37 9.28 6.55 -0.93
N LEU A 38 9.04 5.25 -1.10
CA LEU A 38 8.43 4.69 -2.32
C LEU A 38 6.95 5.07 -2.39
N PHE A 39 6.25 5.05 -1.26
CA PHE A 39 4.84 5.42 -1.20
C PHE A 39 4.60 6.85 -1.68
N LEU A 40 5.48 7.77 -1.31
CA LEU A 40 5.42 9.18 -1.70
C LEU A 40 5.83 9.43 -3.16
N GLN A 41 6.65 8.56 -3.74
CA GLN A 41 7.13 8.69 -5.12
C GLN A 41 6.19 8.05 -6.16
N LYS A 42 5.21 7.26 -5.73
CA LYS A 42 4.30 6.51 -6.59
C LYS A 42 2.89 7.08 -6.50
N GLY A 43 2.15 7.04 -7.61
CA GLY A 43 0.73 7.37 -7.60
C GLY A 43 -0.05 6.34 -6.78
N THR A 44 -1.02 6.79 -5.97
CA THR A 44 -1.91 5.90 -5.23
C THR A 44 -3.36 6.29 -5.47
N ALA A 45 -4.21 5.28 -5.70
CA ALA A 45 -5.65 5.45 -5.78
C ALA A 45 -6.30 5.02 -4.46
N ILE A 46 -7.23 5.85 -3.98
CA ILE A 46 -8.12 5.47 -2.88
C ILE A 46 -9.25 4.66 -3.50
N ILE A 47 -9.44 3.45 -3.00
CA ILE A 47 -10.49 2.53 -3.44
C ILE A 47 -11.38 2.24 -2.23
N SER A 48 -12.70 2.25 -2.43
CA SER A 48 -13.67 1.79 -1.44
C SER A 48 -14.00 0.34 -1.74
N LYS A 49 -14.01 -0.52 -0.73
CA LYS A 49 -14.64 -1.83 -0.85
C LYS A 49 -16.13 -1.68 -0.51
N SER A 50 -16.98 -2.17 -1.41
CA SER A 50 -18.43 -2.21 -1.24
C SER A 50 -18.86 -3.42 -0.43
#